data_AF-A0A1G9TI80-F1
#
_entry.id   AF-A0A1G9TI80-F1
#
_cell.length_a   1.000
_cell.length_b   1.000
_cell.length_c   1.000
_cell.angle_alpha   90.00
_cell.angle_beta   90.00
_cell.angle_gamma   90.00
#
_symmetry.space_group_name_H-M   'P 1'
#
loop_
_entity.id
_entity.type
_entity.pdbx_description
1 polymer ?
#
loop_
_entity_poly.entity_id
_entity_poly.type
_entity_poly.pdbx_seq_one_letter_code
_entity_poly.pdbx_strand_id
1 'polypeptide(L)'
;MEELWQIEANIDDMNPQDMEYVFHRLFALGVNDVWAMPMMMKKCRMAMMLCVLCRQSLIETVLDSIFKETSTIGVRYFPVQRVACERSIRTVCIDNIIIHVKISSYQGEIVNISAEYDDCREAAVHTGKSIEEWRRRAREEAYKQYG
;
A
#
# COMPACT_ATOMS: atom_id res chain seq x y z
N MET A 1 -0.20 -10.04 -16.38
CA MET A 1 -1.11 -8.89 -16.28
C MET A 1 -2.32 -9.33 -15.50
N GLU A 2 -2.65 -8.61 -14.44
CA GLU A 2 -3.87 -8.84 -13.67
C GLU A 2 -4.85 -7.69 -13.95
N GLU A 3 -6.14 -8.02 -14.07
CA GLU A 3 -7.19 -7.03 -14.14
C GLU A 3 -7.66 -6.69 -12.72
N LEU A 4 -7.69 -5.40 -12.41
CA LEU A 4 -8.23 -4.83 -11.19
C LEU A 4 -9.23 -3.73 -11.54
N TRP A 5 -9.88 -3.19 -10.52
CA TRP A 5 -10.87 -2.14 -10.67
C TRP A 5 -10.50 -0.97 -9.78
N GLN A 6 -10.42 0.22 -10.39
CA GLN A 6 -10.24 1.47 -9.67
C GLN A 6 -11.60 2.11 -9.47
N ILE A 7 -11.96 2.35 -8.22
CA ILE A 7 -13.20 3.03 -7.80
C ILE A 7 -12.82 4.40 -7.28
N GLU A 8 -13.56 5.43 -7.69
CA GLU A 8 -13.31 6.82 -7.31
C GLU A 8 -14.57 7.52 -6.82
N ALA A 9 -14.43 8.30 -5.76
CA ALA A 9 -15.48 9.17 -5.22
C ALA A 9 -14.90 10.55 -4.90
N ASN A 10 -15.62 11.61 -5.27
CA ASN A 10 -15.24 12.98 -4.88
C ASN A 10 -16.06 13.37 -3.65
N ILE A 11 -15.39 13.93 -2.64
CA ILE A 11 -15.97 14.23 -1.32
C ILE A 11 -15.55 15.66 -0.93
N ASP A 12 -16.50 16.60 -0.91
CA ASP A 12 -16.26 18.03 -0.60
C ASP A 12 -16.96 18.53 0.67
N ASP A 13 -17.75 17.68 1.34
CA ASP A 13 -18.63 18.02 2.45
C ASP A 13 -18.53 17.05 3.65
N MET A 14 -17.43 16.29 3.74
CA MET A 14 -17.08 15.44 4.87
C MET A 14 -15.92 16.05 5.67
N ASN A 15 -15.85 15.77 6.98
CA ASN A 15 -14.67 16.13 7.78
C ASN A 15 -13.46 15.30 7.29
N PRO A 16 -12.35 15.93 6.89
CA PRO A 16 -11.17 15.20 6.40
C PRO A 16 -10.57 14.21 7.42
N GLN A 17 -10.78 14.41 8.72
CA GLN A 17 -10.30 13.48 9.75
C GLN A 17 -10.98 12.11 9.65
N ASP A 18 -12.23 12.05 9.18
CA ASP A 18 -13.00 10.81 9.06
C ASP A 18 -12.43 9.90 7.96
N MET A 19 -11.55 10.42 7.08
CA MET A 19 -10.86 9.62 6.05
C MET A 19 -9.97 8.54 6.65
N GLU A 20 -9.42 8.73 7.85
CA GLU A 20 -8.63 7.70 8.52
C GLU A 20 -9.48 6.44 8.79
N TYR A 21 -10.68 6.64 9.34
CA TYR A 21 -11.63 5.55 9.58
C TYR A 21 -12.07 4.89 8.27
N VAL A 22 -12.39 5.68 7.24
CA VAL A 22 -12.76 5.15 5.91
C VAL A 22 -11.63 4.29 5.32
N PHE A 23 -10.38 4.73 5.41
CA PHE A 23 -9.22 3.96 4.94
C PHE A 23 -9.12 2.63 5.70
N HIS A 24 -9.22 2.65 7.02
CA HIS A 24 -9.20 1.43 7.84
C HIS A 24 -10.31 0.45 7.46
N ARG A 25 -11.55 0.93 7.27
CA ARG A 25 -12.68 0.10 6.85
C ARG A 25 -12.45 -0.54 5.49
N LEU A 26 -11.96 0.22 4.52
CA LEU A 26 -11.68 -0.27 3.17
C LEU A 26 -10.54 -1.29 3.15
N PHE A 27 -9.44 -1.04 3.86
CA PHE A 27 -8.34 -2.00 3.97
C PHE A 27 -8.78 -3.31 4.63
N ALA A 28 -9.69 -3.25 5.63
CA ALA A 28 -10.23 -4.44 6.26
C ALA A 28 -11.05 -5.34 5.31
N LEU A 29 -11.53 -4.82 4.17
CA LEU A 29 -12.20 -5.61 3.12
C LEU A 29 -11.21 -6.40 2.25
N GLY A 30 -9.90 -6.19 2.40
CA GLY A 30 -8.88 -6.85 1.58
C GLY A 30 -8.70 -6.23 0.19
N VAL A 31 -9.00 -4.94 0.05
CA VAL A 31 -8.69 -4.17 -1.17
C VAL A 31 -7.18 -4.12 -1.41
N ASN A 32 -6.78 -3.90 -2.66
CA ASN A 32 -5.38 -3.89 -3.04
C ASN A 32 -4.66 -2.60 -2.65
N ASP A 33 -5.37 -1.46 -2.67
CA ASP A 33 -4.83 -0.17 -2.26
C ASP A 33 -5.97 0.84 -1.99
N VAL A 34 -5.68 1.85 -1.17
CA VAL A 34 -6.57 2.99 -0.88
C VAL A 34 -5.73 4.26 -0.79
N TRP A 35 -6.11 5.30 -1.52
CA TRP A 35 -5.45 6.60 -1.44
C TRP A 35 -6.46 7.73 -1.64
N ALA A 36 -6.02 8.96 -1.38
CA ALA A 36 -6.83 10.13 -1.62
C ALA A 36 -5.99 11.27 -2.23
N MET A 37 -6.58 12.01 -3.17
CA MET A 37 -5.94 13.15 -3.83
C MET A 37 -6.69 14.44 -3.50
N PRO A 38 -6.01 15.50 -3.05
CA PRO A 38 -6.66 16.79 -2.85
C PRO A 38 -7.03 17.41 -4.20
N MET A 39 -8.19 18.02 -4.29
CA MET A 39 -8.67 18.68 -5.51
C MET A 39 -9.56 19.87 -5.19
N MET A 40 -9.70 20.78 -6.15
CA MET A 40 -10.66 21.88 -6.07
C MET A 40 -11.90 21.55 -6.93
N MET A 41 -13.08 21.74 -6.35
CA MET A 41 -14.37 21.54 -7.01
C MET A 41 -15.07 22.88 -7.29
N LYS A 42 -16.22 22.83 -7.97
CA LYS A 42 -17.07 24.01 -8.23
C LYS A 42 -17.31 24.81 -6.95
N LYS A 43 -17.50 26.13 -7.09
CA LYS A 43 -17.62 27.07 -5.95
C LYS A 43 -16.37 27.10 -5.05
N CYS A 44 -15.19 26.79 -5.62
CA CYS A 44 -13.88 26.80 -4.93
C CYS A 44 -13.84 25.95 -3.65
N ARG A 45 -14.60 24.85 -3.62
CA ARG A 45 -14.59 23.93 -2.48
C ARG A 45 -13.37 23.03 -2.56
N MET A 46 -12.63 22.92 -1.46
CA MET A 46 -11.60 21.90 -1.31
C MET A 46 -12.28 20.54 -1.13
N ALA A 47 -11.83 19.55 -1.87
CA ALA A 47 -12.38 18.20 -1.84
C ALA A 47 -11.24 17.17 -1.84
N MET A 48 -11.58 15.96 -1.42
CA MET A 48 -10.72 14.79 -1.59
C MET A 48 -11.34 13.86 -2.63
N MET A 49 -10.53 13.40 -3.57
CA MET A 49 -10.88 12.26 -4.41
C MET A 49 -10.40 11.00 -3.71
N LEU A 50 -11.31 10.24 -3.13
CA LEU A 50 -11.04 8.90 -2.61
C LEU A 50 -10.89 7.94 -3.78
N CYS A 51 -9.84 7.12 -3.75
CA CYS A 51 -9.57 6.11 -4.74
C CYS A 51 -9.31 4.76 -4.07
N VAL A 52 -9.90 3.71 -4.62
CA VAL A 52 -9.76 2.34 -4.13
C VAL A 52 -9.41 1.44 -5.30
N LEU A 53 -8.35 0.64 -5.16
CA LEU A 53 -7.98 -0.39 -6.13
C LEU A 53 -8.37 -1.76 -5.56
N CYS A 54 -9.17 -2.53 -6.26
CA CYS A 54 -9.65 -3.82 -5.77
C CYS A 54 -9.86 -4.86 -6.88
N ARG A 55 -10.07 -6.11 -6.47
CA ARG A 55 -10.53 -7.18 -7.37
C ARG A 55 -11.99 -6.99 -7.71
N GLN A 56 -12.42 -7.49 -8.88
CA GLN A 56 -13.81 -7.39 -9.33
C GLN A 56 -14.81 -7.93 -8.30
N SER A 57 -14.47 -9.01 -7.60
CA SER A 57 -15.32 -9.65 -6.58
C SER A 57 -15.60 -8.76 -5.37
N LEU A 58 -14.82 -7.70 -5.15
CA LEU A 58 -14.96 -6.80 -4.00
C LEU A 58 -15.72 -5.52 -4.33
N ILE A 59 -16.06 -5.26 -5.61
CA ILE A 59 -16.65 -3.99 -6.03
C ILE A 59 -17.89 -3.67 -5.19
N GLU A 60 -18.88 -4.57 -5.14
CA GLU A 60 -20.14 -4.31 -4.43
C GLU A 60 -19.92 -4.03 -2.93
N THR A 61 -19.02 -4.76 -2.29
CA THR A 61 -18.70 -4.56 -0.85
C THR A 61 -17.97 -3.24 -0.61
N VAL A 62 -17.07 -2.84 -1.51
CA VAL A 62 -16.39 -1.55 -1.45
C VAL A 62 -17.39 -0.41 -1.66
N LEU A 63 -18.29 -0.54 -2.63
CA LEU A 63 -19.34 0.46 -2.87
C LEU A 63 -20.24 0.64 -1.65
N ASP A 64 -20.69 -0.45 -1.03
CA ASP A 64 -21.49 -0.42 0.20
C ASP A 64 -20.76 0.32 1.33
N SER A 65 -19.47 0.06 1.52
CA SER A 65 -18.66 0.77 2.51
C SER A 65 -18.50 2.25 2.18
N ILE A 66 -18.28 2.62 0.92
CA ILE A 66 -18.13 4.03 0.52
C ILE A 66 -19.43 4.80 0.77
N PHE A 67 -20.58 4.23 0.41
CA PHE A 67 -21.88 4.91 0.58
C PHE A 67 -22.33 4.99 2.05
N LYS A 68 -21.90 4.06 2.91
CA LYS A 68 -22.23 4.10 4.35
C LYS A 68 -21.35 5.06 5.13
N GLU A 69 -20.07 5.12 4.78
CA GLU A 69 -19.05 5.76 5.61
C GLU A 69 -18.61 7.13 5.05
N THR A 70 -19.13 7.55 3.89
CA THR A 70 -18.82 8.86 3.29
C THR A 70 -20.07 9.61 2.90
N SER A 71 -19.95 10.92 2.67
CA SER A 71 -21.03 11.77 2.19
C SER A 71 -21.28 11.67 0.68
N THR A 72 -20.49 10.85 -0.04
CA THR A 72 -20.62 10.79 -1.50
C THR A 72 -21.97 10.23 -1.93
N ILE A 73 -22.54 10.82 -2.97
CA ILE A 73 -23.80 10.36 -3.57
C ILE A 73 -23.58 9.54 -4.84
N GLY A 74 -22.32 9.35 -5.24
CA GLY A 74 -22.00 8.65 -6.46
C GLY A 74 -20.53 8.27 -6.56
N VAL A 75 -20.30 7.14 -7.21
CA VAL A 75 -18.98 6.58 -7.47
C VAL A 75 -18.83 6.34 -8.96
N ARG A 76 -17.59 6.39 -9.44
CA ARG A 76 -17.22 5.92 -10.79
C ARG A 76 -16.19 4.83 -10.63
N TYR A 77 -16.24 3.83 -11.50
CA TYR A 77 -15.27 2.75 -11.46
C TYR A 77 -14.97 2.22 -12.85
N PHE A 78 -13.75 1.78 -13.06
CA PHE A 78 -13.26 1.31 -14.36
C PHE A 78 -12.21 0.21 -14.19
N PRO A 79 -12.10 -0.72 -15.15
CA PRO A 79 -11.08 -1.74 -15.12
C PRO A 79 -9.71 -1.11 -15.41
N VAL A 80 -8.68 -1.64 -14.74
CA VAL A 80 -7.28 -1.28 -14.97
C VAL A 80 -6.46 -2.55 -15.12
N GLN A 81 -5.47 -2.53 -16.01
CA GLN A 81 -4.51 -3.61 -16.17
C GLN A 81 -3.28 -3.30 -15.33
N ARG A 82 -2.91 -4.19 -14.42
CA ARG A 82 -1.72 -4.06 -13.59
C ARG A 82 -0.69 -5.11 -13.95
N VAL A 83 0.56 -4.67 -14.01
CA VAL A 83 1.72 -5.56 -14.02
C VAL A 83 2.39 -5.41 -12.66
N ALA A 84 2.44 -6.50 -11.91
CA ALA A 84 3.11 -6.56 -10.61
C ALA A 84 4.31 -7.50 -10.70
N CYS A 85 5.38 -7.17 -10.00
CA CYS A 85 6.48 -8.10 -9.77
C CYS A 85 6.02 -9.27 -8.90
N GLU A 86 6.59 -10.44 -9.12
CA GLU A 86 6.50 -11.54 -8.18
C GLU A 86 7.21 -11.12 -6.89
N ARG A 87 6.58 -11.38 -5.74
CA ARG A 87 7.13 -11.00 -4.44
C ARG A 87 7.29 -12.24 -3.60
N SER A 88 8.45 -12.37 -2.97
CA SER A 88 8.68 -13.36 -1.92
C SER A 88 9.31 -12.69 -0.71
N ILE A 89 8.93 -13.17 0.46
CA ILE A 89 9.59 -12.79 1.71
C ILE A 89 10.64 -13.86 2.01
N ARG A 90 11.85 -13.40 2.28
CA ARG A 90 13.00 -14.19 2.73
C ARG A 90 13.58 -13.55 3.97
N THR A 91 14.58 -14.20 4.54
CA THR A 91 15.09 -13.83 5.86
C THR A 91 16.61 -13.86 5.84
N VAL A 92 17.24 -12.77 6.24
CA VAL A 92 18.70 -12.71 6.42
C VAL A 92 19.04 -12.60 7.90
N CYS A 93 20.16 -13.18 8.30
CA CYS A 93 20.67 -13.09 9.67
C CYS A 93 21.95 -12.26 9.67
N ILE A 94 21.96 -11.18 10.46
CA ILE A 94 23.08 -10.24 10.57
C ILE A 94 23.34 -10.00 12.05
N ASP A 95 24.53 -10.32 12.54
CA ASP A 95 24.89 -10.22 13.97
C ASP A 95 23.86 -10.92 14.90
N ASN A 96 23.34 -12.08 14.51
CA ASN A 96 22.24 -12.81 15.20
C ASN A 96 20.88 -12.09 15.22
N ILE A 97 20.70 -11.03 14.43
CA ILE A 97 19.43 -10.35 14.23
C ILE A 97 18.82 -10.81 12.91
N ILE A 98 17.58 -11.26 12.99
CA ILE A 98 16.78 -11.73 11.87
C ILE A 98 16.08 -10.53 11.24
N ILE A 99 16.30 -10.31 9.95
CA ILE A 99 15.62 -9.27 9.16
C ILE A 99 14.92 -9.93 7.98
N HIS A 100 13.62 -9.69 7.84
CA HIS A 100 12.87 -10.06 6.66
C HIS A 100 13.19 -9.12 5.51
N VAL A 101 13.34 -9.70 4.32
CA VAL A 101 13.59 -8.99 3.07
C VAL A 101 12.53 -9.37 2.05
N LYS A 102 11.95 -8.35 1.42
CA LYS A 102 11.04 -8.49 0.29
C LYS A 102 11.88 -8.53 -0.98
N ILE A 103 11.90 -9.68 -1.64
CA ILE A 103 12.50 -9.87 -2.96
C ILE A 103 11.41 -9.68 -4.00
N SER A 104 11.63 -8.76 -4.93
CA SER A 104 10.76 -8.50 -6.07
C SER A 104 11.44 -8.96 -7.35
N SER A 105 10.79 -9.85 -8.09
CA SER A 105 11.28 -10.40 -9.34
C SER A 105 10.36 -10.05 -10.51
N TYR A 106 10.94 -9.77 -11.66
CA TYR A 106 10.23 -9.49 -12.89
C TYR A 106 10.84 -10.32 -14.02
N GLN A 107 10.02 -11.15 -14.68
CA GLN A 107 10.46 -12.09 -15.72
C GLN A 107 11.57 -13.05 -15.26
N GLY A 108 11.52 -13.48 -13.99
CA GLY A 108 12.51 -14.37 -13.39
C GLY A 108 13.75 -13.66 -12.82
N GLU A 109 13.96 -12.39 -13.14
CA GLU A 109 15.11 -11.61 -12.68
C GLU A 109 14.77 -10.82 -11.42
N ILE A 110 15.67 -10.80 -10.43
CA ILE A 110 15.50 -9.96 -9.24
C ILE A 110 15.71 -8.50 -9.64
N VAL A 111 14.65 -7.70 -9.53
CA VAL A 111 14.69 -6.26 -9.84
C VAL A 111 14.85 -5.39 -8.61
N ASN A 112 14.48 -5.90 -7.43
CA ASN A 112 14.64 -5.17 -6.18
C ASN A 112 14.66 -6.11 -4.98
N ILE A 113 15.48 -5.76 -3.98
CA ILE A 113 15.43 -6.31 -2.64
C ILE A 113 15.29 -5.16 -1.65
N SER A 114 14.27 -5.20 -0.80
CA SER A 114 14.05 -4.22 0.26
C SER A 114 13.92 -4.89 1.62
N ALA A 115 14.60 -4.36 2.63
CA ALA A 115 14.44 -4.83 4.00
C ALA A 115 13.12 -4.35 4.61
N GLU A 116 12.48 -5.19 5.43
CA GLU A 116 11.27 -4.81 6.16
C GLU A 116 11.57 -3.69 7.13
N TYR A 117 10.68 -2.69 7.12
CA TYR A 117 10.87 -1.47 7.89
C TYR A 117 10.80 -1.74 9.40
N ASP A 118 9.81 -2.50 9.84
CA ASP A 118 9.60 -2.76 11.27
C ASP A 118 10.78 -3.54 11.87
N ASP A 119 11.28 -4.58 11.19
CA ASP A 119 12.48 -5.31 11.58
C ASP A 119 13.72 -4.39 11.67
N CYS A 120 13.92 -3.53 10.67
CA CYS A 120 15.04 -2.58 10.69
C CYS A 120 14.90 -1.56 11.82
N ARG A 121 13.67 -1.14 12.14
CA ARG A 121 13.39 -0.24 13.27
C ARG A 121 13.71 -0.92 14.60
N GLU A 122 13.27 -2.16 14.79
CA GLU A 122 13.53 -2.93 16.01
C GLU A 122 15.03 -3.18 16.20
N ALA A 123 15.74 -3.57 15.15
CA ALA A 123 17.19 -3.76 15.17
C ALA A 123 17.94 -2.44 15.48
N ALA A 124 17.50 -1.33 14.91
CA ALA A 124 18.04 0.01 15.19
C ALA A 124 17.88 0.38 16.68
N VAL A 125 16.68 0.17 17.25
CA VAL A 125 16.42 0.41 18.67
C VAL A 125 17.32 -0.47 19.56
N HIS A 126 17.46 -1.75 19.21
CA HIS A 126 18.24 -2.69 20.03
C HIS A 126 19.75 -2.41 20.01
N THR A 127 20.28 -1.92 18.88
CA THR A 127 21.73 -1.80 18.67
C THR A 127 22.26 -0.37 18.71
N GLY A 128 21.39 0.64 18.71
CA GLY A 128 21.76 2.06 18.64
C GLY A 128 22.26 2.52 17.26
N LYS A 129 22.24 1.64 16.25
CA LYS A 129 22.57 1.97 14.86
C LYS A 129 21.38 2.58 14.13
N SER A 130 21.63 3.30 13.05
CA SER A 130 20.55 3.89 12.24
C SER A 130 19.75 2.83 11.46
N ILE A 131 18.48 3.12 11.19
CA ILE A 131 17.63 2.29 10.32
C ILE A 131 18.26 2.13 8.93
N GLU A 132 18.89 3.18 8.40
CA GLU A 132 19.51 3.14 7.07
C GLU A 132 20.72 2.20 7.03
N GLU A 133 21.50 2.14 8.10
CA GLU A 133 22.58 1.15 8.21
C GLU A 133 22.02 -0.28 8.19
N TRP A 134 20.95 -0.56 8.94
CA TRP A 134 20.30 -1.87 8.94
C TRP A 134 19.71 -2.23 7.57
N ARG A 135 19.03 -1.29 6.90
CA ARG A 135 18.52 -1.49 5.54
C ARG A 135 19.63 -1.83 4.56
N ARG A 136 20.74 -1.09 4.61
CA ARG A 136 21.89 -1.32 3.73
C ARG A 136 22.49 -2.70 3.98
N ARG A 137 22.76 -3.05 5.24
CA ARG A 137 23.33 -4.36 5.61
C ARG A 137 22.41 -5.52 5.23
N ALA A 138 21.11 -5.40 5.50
CA ALA A 138 20.10 -6.39 5.15
C ALA A 138 20.02 -6.61 3.64
N ARG A 139 20.05 -5.53 2.85
CA ARG A 139 20.12 -5.61 1.39
C ARG A 139 21.40 -6.27 0.90
N GLU A 140 22.56 -5.85 1.38
CA GLU A 140 23.86 -6.40 0.98
C GLU A 140 23.93 -7.91 1.27
N GLU A 141 23.47 -8.33 2.45
CA GLU A 141 23.42 -9.74 2.81
C GLU A 141 22.42 -10.52 1.96
N ALA A 142 21.25 -9.95 1.70
CA ALA A 142 20.24 -10.58 0.84
C ALA A 142 20.71 -10.74 -0.60
N TYR A 143 21.45 -9.77 -1.16
CA TYR A 143 22.05 -9.91 -2.48
C TYR A 143 23.11 -11.02 -2.53
N LYS A 144 23.88 -11.23 -1.46
CA LYS A 144 24.84 -12.35 -1.41
C LYS A 144 24.15 -13.71 -1.34
N GLN A 145 23.02 -13.80 -0.64
CA GLN A 145 22.33 -15.07 -0.40
C GLN A 145 21.33 -15.44 -1.50
N TYR A 146 20.69 -14.45 -2.12
CA TYR A 146 19.56 -14.64 -3.03
C TYR A 146 19.73 -13.96 -4.39
N GLY A 147 20.72 -13.09 -4.54
CA GLY A 147 21.02 -12.40 -5.80
C GLY A 147 21.77 -13.27 -6.80
#